data_AF-A0A7C5I629-F1
#
_entry.id   AF-A0A7C5I629-F1
#
_cell.length_a   1.000
_cell.length_b   1.000
_cell.length_c   1.000
_cell.angle_alpha   90.00
_cell.angle_beta   90.00
_cell.angle_gamma   90.00
#
_symmetry.space_group_name_H-M   'P 1'
#
loop_
_entity.id
_entity.type
_entity.pdbx_description
1 polymer ?
#
loop_
_entity_poly.entity_id
_entity_poly.type
_entity_poly.pdbx_seq_one_letter_code
_entity_poly.pdbx_strand_id
1 'polypeptide(L)'
;MYNIELKKKEKHAPAPIASSTEEKKVAKKEEEKFVLSDEQRRYKKILEEVSGTLKASLLDEKGNEIKRIPVRELTDELKKTENVHAVVFDGVITQRLLDIACDKGAKVIVGIKMGNIIKRPTQIKVITQDQLT
;
A
#
# COMPACT_ATOMS: atom_id res chain seq x y z
N MET A 1 -47.79 -50.95 2.34
CA MET A 1 -48.96 -50.14 2.78
C MET A 1 -48.39 -48.89 3.43
N TYR A 2 -48.47 -47.65 2.94
CA TYR A 2 -49.12 -46.93 1.83
C TYR A 2 -48.03 -45.98 1.25
N ASN A 3 -47.70 -46.00 -0.05
CA ASN A 3 -48.25 -45.22 -1.19
C ASN A 3 -48.38 -43.69 -0.96
N ILE A 4 -47.55 -42.87 -1.64
CA ILE A 4 -47.87 -42.02 -2.83
C ILE A 4 -48.56 -40.69 -2.40
N GLU A 5 -48.22 -39.46 -2.78
CA GLU A 5 -47.79 -38.89 -4.06
C GLU A 5 -47.18 -37.48 -3.90
N LEU A 6 -46.30 -37.13 -4.84
CA LEU A 6 -45.90 -35.78 -5.21
C LEU A 6 -47.13 -34.86 -5.48
N LYS A 7 -46.95 -33.54 -5.32
CA LYS A 7 -47.25 -32.60 -6.42
C LYS A 7 -46.78 -31.16 -6.18
N LYS A 8 -46.17 -30.66 -7.26
CA LYS A 8 -46.26 -29.29 -7.82
C LYS A 8 -45.46 -28.22 -7.05
N LYS A 9 -44.73 -27.30 -7.70
CA LYS A 9 -44.88 -26.80 -9.08
C LYS A 9 -43.67 -25.92 -9.44
N GLU A 10 -43.20 -26.11 -10.68
CA GLU A 10 -42.84 -25.10 -11.68
C GLU A 10 -41.75 -24.05 -11.35
N LYS A 11 -40.56 -24.19 -11.96
CA LYS A 11 -40.14 -23.60 -13.26
C LYS A 11 -39.75 -22.12 -13.14
N HIS A 12 -38.45 -21.84 -13.11
CA HIS A 12 -37.75 -21.19 -14.22
C HIS A 12 -36.24 -21.12 -13.94
N ALA A 13 -35.46 -21.75 -14.83
CA ALA A 13 -34.10 -21.34 -15.12
C ALA A 13 -34.17 -20.06 -15.99
N PRO A 14 -33.13 -19.20 -16.04
CA PRO A 14 -31.79 -19.56 -16.51
C PRO A 14 -30.61 -19.06 -15.62
N ALA A 15 -29.46 -19.71 -15.78
CA ALA A 15 -28.12 -19.31 -15.31
C ALA A 15 -27.48 -18.25 -16.25
N PRO A 16 -26.22 -17.76 -16.11
CA PRO A 16 -25.30 -17.58 -14.94
C PRO A 16 -24.59 -16.20 -14.90
N ILE A 17 -24.21 -15.67 -13.72
CA ILE A 17 -23.09 -14.69 -13.50
C ILE A 17 -22.80 -14.63 -11.97
N ALA A 18 -21.77 -15.31 -11.46
CA ALA A 18 -20.35 -14.93 -11.37
C ALA A 18 -20.00 -13.98 -10.20
N SER A 19 -19.13 -14.48 -9.33
CA SER A 19 -18.26 -13.80 -8.35
C SER A 19 -18.85 -13.28 -7.04
N SER A 20 -18.60 -14.02 -5.97
CA SER A 20 -18.30 -13.43 -4.66
C SER A 20 -17.15 -14.22 -4.04
N THR A 21 -15.99 -14.06 -4.68
CA THR A 21 -14.71 -14.34 -4.06
C THR A 21 -14.46 -13.27 -3.02
N GLU A 22 -14.33 -13.65 -1.76
CA GLU A 22 -13.35 -13.05 -0.85
C GLU A 22 -13.13 -13.95 0.36
N GLU A 23 -12.52 -15.11 0.08
CA GLU A 23 -11.51 -15.63 0.98
C GLU A 23 -10.35 -14.63 1.04
N LYS A 24 -10.00 -14.15 2.24
CA LYS A 24 -8.58 -13.99 2.61
C LYS A 24 -8.39 -13.90 4.12
N LYS A 25 -8.26 -15.08 4.72
CA LYS A 25 -7.24 -15.32 5.74
C LYS A 25 -5.90 -14.83 5.19
N VAL A 26 -5.25 -13.88 5.86
CA VAL A 26 -3.80 -13.72 5.75
C VAL A 26 -3.22 -13.63 7.16
N ALA A 27 -2.91 -14.82 7.67
CA ALA A 27 -2.01 -14.99 8.80
C ALA A 27 -0.59 -15.15 8.25
N LYS A 28 0.35 -14.40 8.87
CA LYS A 28 1.77 -14.72 9.09
C LYS A 28 2.73 -14.84 7.88
N LYS A 29 3.93 -14.29 8.14
CA LYS A 29 5.23 -14.47 7.46
C LYS A 29 5.30 -13.80 6.08
N GLU A 30 6.33 -13.05 5.72
CA GLU A 30 7.74 -13.17 6.03
C GLU A 30 8.43 -11.82 6.24
N GLU A 31 9.37 -11.79 7.19
CA GLU A 31 10.61 -11.04 7.05
C GLU A 31 11.33 -11.56 5.79
N GLU A 32 10.98 -11.03 4.62
CA GLU A 32 11.66 -11.37 3.38
C GLU A 32 13.04 -10.71 3.38
N LYS A 33 14.06 -11.55 3.59
CA LYS A 33 15.47 -11.26 3.33
C LYS A 33 15.64 -10.56 1.98
N PHE A 34 16.08 -9.31 2.06
CA PHE A 34 17.09 -8.66 1.20
C PHE A 34 17.44 -9.36 -0.12
N VAL A 35 16.55 -9.24 -1.10
CA VAL A 35 16.98 -8.98 -2.47
C VAL A 35 16.42 -7.59 -2.75
N LEU A 36 17.28 -6.57 -2.79
CA LEU A 36 16.87 -5.21 -3.14
C LEU A 36 16.23 -5.28 -4.53
N SER A 37 14.89 -5.26 -4.59
CA SER A 37 14.13 -5.20 -5.84
C SER A 37 14.56 -3.95 -6.62
N ASP A 38 14.40 -3.94 -7.94
CA ASP A 38 14.75 -2.77 -8.76
C ASP A 38 14.09 -1.48 -8.25
N GLU A 39 12.88 -1.60 -7.68
CA GLU A 39 12.19 -0.50 -7.00
C GLU A 39 12.92 0.00 -5.75
N GLN A 40 13.44 -0.91 -4.91
CA GLN A 40 14.18 -0.54 -3.70
C GLN A 40 15.46 0.22 -4.04
N ARG A 41 16.16 -0.17 -5.13
CA ARG A 41 17.31 0.60 -5.64
C ARG A 41 16.93 2.02 -6.07
N ARG A 42 15.77 2.19 -6.72
CA ARG A 42 15.25 3.52 -7.08
C ARG A 42 14.90 4.34 -5.84
N TYR A 43 14.20 3.73 -4.89
CA TYR A 43 13.87 4.41 -3.63
C TYR A 43 15.11 4.85 -2.88
N LYS A 44 16.15 4.02 -2.84
CA LYS A 44 17.46 4.38 -2.27
C LYS A 44 18.05 5.61 -2.96
N LYS A 45 18.12 5.61 -4.29
CA LYS A 45 18.66 6.73 -5.07
C LYS A 45 17.89 8.03 -4.81
N ILE A 46 16.56 7.97 -4.81
CA ILE A 46 15.70 9.13 -4.54
C ILE A 46 15.88 9.59 -3.10
N LEU A 47 15.94 8.66 -2.14
CA LEU A 47 16.15 8.96 -0.73
C LEU A 47 17.49 9.66 -0.51
N GLU A 48 18.56 9.22 -1.16
CA GLU A 48 19.87 9.88 -1.13
C GLU A 48 19.81 11.29 -1.74
N GLU A 49 19.06 11.49 -2.83
CA GLU A 49 18.86 12.81 -3.44
C GLU A 49 18.06 13.79 -2.57
N VAL A 50 17.10 13.29 -1.77
CA VAL A 50 16.33 14.13 -0.85
C VAL A 50 16.93 14.21 0.54
N SER A 51 17.85 13.32 0.89
CA SER A 51 18.49 13.23 2.20
C SER A 51 19.22 14.53 2.56
N GLY A 52 18.92 15.08 3.74
CA GLY A 52 19.47 16.36 4.21
C GLY A 52 18.83 17.61 3.57
N THR A 53 17.84 17.45 2.68
CA THR A 53 17.14 18.57 2.05
C THR A 53 15.74 18.80 2.61
N LEU A 54 15.25 17.92 3.50
CA LEU A 54 13.89 17.92 4.03
C LEU A 54 12.82 17.95 2.92
N LYS A 55 13.09 17.23 1.84
CA LYS A 55 12.16 17.05 0.71
C LYS A 55 11.55 15.65 0.70
N ALA A 56 10.41 15.57 0.05
CA ALA A 56 9.68 14.36 -0.24
C ALA A 56 9.46 14.26 -1.75
N SER A 57 9.53 13.04 -2.25
CA SER A 57 9.28 12.64 -3.63
C SER A 57 8.10 11.68 -3.64
N LEU A 58 7.06 12.06 -4.39
CA LEU A 58 5.87 11.23 -4.63
C LEU A 58 6.10 10.45 -5.92
N LEU A 59 5.87 9.14 -5.88
CA LEU A 59 6.13 8.22 -6.99
C LEU A 59 4.85 7.55 -7.47
N ASP A 60 4.76 7.34 -8.78
CA ASP A 60 3.68 6.56 -9.42
C ASP A 60 3.95 5.05 -9.36
N GLU A 61 3.01 4.25 -9.85
CA GLU A 61 3.13 2.77 -9.91
C GLU A 61 4.28 2.29 -10.80
N LYS A 62 4.80 3.13 -11.69
CA LYS A 62 5.94 2.81 -12.57
C LYS A 62 7.27 3.18 -11.90
N GLY A 63 7.24 3.80 -10.72
CA GLY A 63 8.39 4.29 -9.99
C GLY A 63 8.96 5.59 -10.55
N ASN A 64 8.16 6.39 -11.26
CA ASN A 64 8.52 7.73 -11.72
C ASN A 64 8.12 8.78 -10.69
N GLU A 65 8.95 9.80 -10.52
CA GLU A 65 8.66 10.94 -9.65
C GLU A 65 7.53 11.79 -10.25
N ILE A 66 6.37 11.76 -9.59
CA ILE A 66 5.22 12.61 -9.89
C ILE A 66 5.55 14.05 -9.52
N LYS A 67 6.10 14.24 -8.31
CA LYS A 67 6.39 15.56 -7.76
C LYS A 67 7.39 15.51 -6.61
N ARG A 68 8.25 16.53 -6.53
CA ARG A 68 9.09 16.82 -5.37
C ARG A 68 8.53 18.01 -4.60
N ILE A 69 8.39 17.86 -3.29
CA ILE A 69 7.80 18.85 -2.40
C ILE A 69 8.56 18.90 -1.06
N PRO A 70 8.49 19.98 -0.28
CA PRO A 70 9.01 19.99 1.08
C PRO A 70 8.26 18.99 1.98
N VAL A 71 8.95 18.33 2.91
CA VAL A 71 8.35 17.39 3.88
C VAL A 71 7.24 18.05 4.71
N ARG A 72 7.35 19.34 4.98
CA ARG A 72 6.33 20.13 5.70
C ARG A 72 4.99 20.15 4.97
N GLU A 73 5.01 20.12 3.64
CA GLU A 73 3.84 20.16 2.78
C GLU A 73 3.35 18.76 2.38
N LEU A 74 4.12 17.72 2.68
CA LEU A 74 3.83 16.35 2.28
C LEU A 74 2.43 15.90 2.69
N THR A 75 1.98 16.24 3.90
CA THR A 75 0.66 15.83 4.37
C THR A 75 -0.49 16.48 3.60
N ASP A 76 -0.32 17.71 3.10
CA ASP A 76 -1.34 18.41 2.32
C ASP A 76 -1.28 18.02 0.85
N GLU A 77 -0.08 17.90 0.29
CA GLU A 77 0.11 17.48 -1.09
C GLU A 77 -0.27 16.02 -1.32
N LEU A 78 -0.02 15.14 -0.36
CA LEU A 78 -0.48 13.75 -0.41
C LEU A 78 -2.01 13.68 -0.42
N LYS A 79 -2.72 14.65 0.19
CA LYS A 79 -4.18 14.70 0.12
C LYS A 79 -4.71 15.16 -1.24
N LYS A 80 -3.97 16.03 -1.93
CA LYS A 80 -4.35 16.60 -3.24
C LYS A 80 -3.90 15.73 -4.41
N THR A 81 -2.79 15.03 -4.25
CA THR A 81 -2.19 14.22 -5.31
C THR A 81 -2.83 12.84 -5.31
N GLU A 82 -3.31 12.43 -6.48
CA GLU A 82 -3.88 11.11 -6.71
C GLU A 82 -2.84 10.20 -7.38
N ASN A 83 -3.09 8.89 -7.40
CA ASN A 83 -2.23 7.88 -8.02
C ASN A 83 -0.80 7.82 -7.44
N VAL A 84 -0.64 8.21 -6.17
CA VAL A 84 0.61 8.04 -5.46
C VAL A 84 0.75 6.58 -5.04
N HIS A 85 1.73 5.88 -5.60
CA HIS A 85 2.03 4.51 -5.25
C HIS A 85 3.05 4.42 -4.12
N ALA A 86 4.11 5.22 -4.20
CA ALA A 86 5.18 5.25 -3.22
C ALA A 86 5.53 6.67 -2.78
N VAL A 87 5.90 6.83 -1.51
CA VAL A 87 6.30 8.12 -0.93
C VAL A 87 7.69 7.98 -0.35
N VAL A 88 8.65 8.76 -0.84
CA VAL A 88 10.04 8.76 -0.35
C VAL A 88 10.36 10.11 0.24
N PHE A 89 10.80 10.19 1.50
CA PHE A 89 11.06 11.49 2.12
C PHE A 89 12.14 11.49 3.18
N ASP A 90 12.78 12.64 3.32
CA ASP A 90 13.84 12.92 4.29
C ASP A 90 13.23 13.24 5.67
N GLY A 91 12.67 12.22 6.34
CA GLY A 91 12.11 12.39 7.68
C GLY A 91 11.79 11.10 8.42
N VAL A 92 11.09 11.29 9.55
CA VAL A 92 10.60 10.21 10.41
C VAL A 92 9.22 9.78 9.94
N ILE A 93 9.03 8.48 9.75
CA ILE A 93 7.75 7.89 9.39
C ILE A 93 6.86 7.84 10.63
N THR A 94 5.83 8.68 10.66
CA THR A 94 4.86 8.76 11.77
C THR A 94 3.58 8.01 11.42
N GLN A 95 2.80 7.62 12.45
CA GLN A 95 1.49 7.00 12.24
C GLN A 95 0.55 7.88 11.40
N ARG A 96 0.46 9.19 11.70
CA ARG A 96 -0.43 10.10 10.95
C ARG A 96 -0.09 10.16 9.46
N LEU A 97 1.20 10.19 9.13
CA LEU A 97 1.64 10.20 7.73
C LEU A 97 1.35 8.86 7.05
N LEU A 98 1.59 7.75 7.77
CA LEU A 98 1.28 6.40 7.31
C LEU A 98 -0.21 6.24 7.00
N ASP A 99 -1.07 6.74 7.90
CA ASP A 99 -2.53 6.66 7.75
C ASP A 99 -2.98 7.47 6.51
N ILE A 100 -2.51 8.71 6.34
CA ILE A 100 -2.85 9.54 5.17
C ILE A 100 -2.35 8.89 3.87
N ALA A 101 -1.16 8.30 3.87
CA ALA A 101 -0.64 7.59 2.71
C ALA A 101 -1.48 6.36 2.37
N CYS A 102 -1.87 5.59 3.39
CA CYS A 102 -2.72 4.41 3.24
C CYS A 102 -4.11 4.76 2.69
N ASP A 103 -4.74 5.82 3.21
CA ASP A 103 -6.04 6.34 2.75
C ASP A 103 -5.98 6.80 1.29
N LYS A 104 -4.82 7.28 0.85
CA LYS A 104 -4.58 7.72 -0.53
C LYS A 104 -4.23 6.58 -1.49
N GLY A 105 -4.11 5.36 -0.98
CA GLY A 105 -3.79 4.18 -1.79
C GLY A 105 -2.29 3.95 -2.01
N ALA A 106 -1.42 4.65 -1.29
CA ALA A 106 0.01 4.39 -1.35
C ALA A 106 0.31 3.00 -0.78
N LYS A 107 1.07 2.20 -1.55
CA LYS A 107 1.48 0.85 -1.17
C LYS A 107 2.84 0.83 -0.50
N VAL A 108 3.65 1.87 -0.68
CA VAL A 108 5.00 1.93 -0.11
C VAL A 108 5.27 3.31 0.49
N ILE A 109 5.87 3.32 1.67
CA ILE A 109 6.39 4.55 2.29
C ILE A 109 7.83 4.31 2.72
N VAL A 110 8.69 5.25 2.33
CA VAL A 110 10.14 5.22 2.54
C VAL A 110 10.56 6.47 3.28
N GLY A 111 11.25 6.31 4.39
CA GLY A 111 11.78 7.41 5.18
C GLY A 111 13.16 7.11 5.76
N ILE A 112 13.79 8.10 6.37
CA ILE A 112 15.10 7.92 7.02
C ILE A 112 14.95 6.96 8.20
N LYS A 113 13.95 7.23 9.06
CA LYS A 113 13.76 6.52 10.32
C LYS A 113 12.30 6.17 10.54
N MET A 114 12.08 5.05 11.21
CA MET A 114 10.76 4.70 11.71
C MET A 114 10.47 5.48 12.99
N GLY A 115 9.31 6.15 13.04
CA GLY A 115 8.81 6.78 14.25
C GLY A 115 8.01 5.81 15.11
N ASN A 116 7.21 6.36 16.02
CA ASN A 116 6.32 5.57 16.84
C ASN A 116 5.11 5.10 16.02
N ILE A 117 5.18 3.88 15.49
CA ILE A 117 4.14 3.24 14.69
C ILE A 117 3.63 2.04 15.49
N ILE A 118 2.40 2.16 15.97
CA ILE A 118 1.76 1.16 16.85
C ILE A 118 1.11 0.06 16.00
N LYS A 119 0.56 0.45 14.85
CA LYS A 119 -0.11 -0.46 13.93
C LYS A 119 0.45 -0.26 12.53
N ARG A 120 0.97 -1.34 11.95
CA ARG A 120 1.37 -1.39 10.55
C ARG A 120 0.22 -2.01 9.76
N PRO A 121 -0.53 -1.24 8.96
CA PRO A 121 -1.53 -1.82 8.07
C PRO A 121 -0.83 -2.75 7.08
N THR A 122 -1.41 -3.90 6.77
CA THR A 122 -0.91 -4.82 5.74
C THR A 122 -1.01 -4.25 4.32
N GLN A 123 -1.78 -3.17 4.14
CA GLN A 123 -1.95 -2.49 2.86
C GLN A 123 -0.73 -1.66 2.43
N ILE A 124 0.12 -1.23 3.37
CA ILE A 124 1.25 -0.35 3.09
C ILE A 124 2.57 -0.91 3.66
N LYS A 125 3.59 -0.99 2.81
CA LYS A 125 4.93 -1.42 3.17
C LYS A 125 5.75 -0.23 3.67
N VAL A 126 6.28 -0.34 4.88
CA VAL A 126 7.13 0.68 5.49
C VAL A 126 8.58 0.28 5.34
N ILE A 127 9.36 1.09 4.63
CA ILE A 127 10.78 0.88 4.38
C ILE A 127 11.54 2.05 5.01
N THR A 128 12.64 1.75 5.68
CA THR A 128 13.55 2.76 6.23
C THR A 128 14.87 2.76 5.48
N GLN A 129 15.63 3.85 5.57
CA GLN A 129 16.98 3.93 4.99
C GLN A 129 17.86 2.75 5.42
N ASP A 130 17.76 2.34 6.69
CA ASP A 130 18.50 1.20 7.24
C ASP A 130 18.20 -0.13 6.50
N GLN A 131 17.00 -0.28 5.95
CA GLN A 131 16.60 -1.45 5.15
C GLN A 131 17.01 -1.34 3.67
N LEU A 132 17.57 -0.21 3.25
CA LEU A 132 18.04 0.03 1.88
C LEU A 132 19.58 0.09 1.78
N THR A 133 20.27 0.08 2.93
CA THR A 133 21.74 0.04 3.05
C THR A 133 22.25 -1.37 2.83
#